data_AF-A0A165PIF4-F1
#
_entry.id   AF-A0A165PIF4-F1
#
_cell.length_a   1.000
_cell.length_b   1.000
_cell.length_c   1.000
_cell.angle_alpha   90.00
_cell.angle_beta   90.00
_cell.angle_gamma   90.00
#
_symmetry.space_group_name_H-M   'P 1'
#
loop_
_entity.id
_entity.type
_entity.pdbx_description
1 polymer ?
#
loop_
_entity_poly.entity_id
_entity_poly.type
_entity_poly.pdbx_seq_one_letter_code
_entity_poly.pdbx_strand_id
1 'polypeptide(L)'
;MPAPSVTTFTTPGFSNGGGLPMAIARNGDINPNQYIVISPYSFDMGSGRRLSTLNCSTTLKDTPRLSSSGKPLIWFDADIDNNPRWNHMAEGGMLNALLDADPPVVRPTGEIRAICLEGGGKRLESQVEILFEEGELARICCHCGEIELLEICRFERCGGDARRPLYMCFNCAKMSAFRRNVAWAMRQIFDKPK
;
A
#
# COMPACT_ATOMS: atom_id res chain seq x y z
N MET A 1 -10.95 8.31 36.32
CA MET A 1 -10.82 7.56 35.05
C MET A 1 -10.06 8.46 34.09
N PRO A 2 -8.83 8.15 33.69
CA PRO A 2 -8.14 9.00 32.72
C PRO A 2 -8.72 8.73 31.33
N ALA A 3 -8.95 9.80 30.56
CA ALA A 3 -9.41 9.74 29.18
C ALA A 3 -8.38 8.99 28.32
N PRO A 4 -8.80 8.20 27.30
CA PRO A 4 -7.86 7.71 26.32
C PRO A 4 -7.30 8.93 25.56
N SER A 5 -6.02 9.20 25.81
CA SER A 5 -5.21 10.17 25.09
C SER A 5 -5.31 9.90 23.60
N VAL A 6 -5.74 10.91 22.84
CA VAL A 6 -5.65 10.93 21.38
C VAL A 6 -4.16 10.88 21.02
N THR A 7 -3.65 9.69 20.74
CA THR A 7 -2.33 9.52 20.16
C THR A 7 -2.37 10.03 18.73
N THR A 8 -1.58 11.07 18.50
CA THR A 8 -1.35 11.70 17.21
C THR A 8 -0.70 10.65 16.30
N PHE A 9 -1.44 10.12 15.32
CA PHE A 9 -0.95 9.10 14.41
C PHE A 9 -0.11 9.75 13.31
N THR A 10 1.20 9.59 13.44
CA THR A 10 2.19 9.89 12.40
C THR A 10 2.06 8.86 11.28
N THR A 11 1.80 9.35 10.08
CA THR A 11 2.36 8.82 8.83
C THR A 11 3.80 8.33 9.08
N PRO A 12 4.33 7.27 8.44
CA PRO A 12 5.73 6.93 8.63
C PRO A 12 6.58 8.14 8.23
N GLY A 13 7.06 8.83 9.26
CA GLY A 13 7.95 9.94 9.16
C GLY A 13 9.34 9.37 8.99
N PHE A 14 10.20 10.15 8.34
CA PHE A 14 11.53 10.25 8.87
C PHE A 14 12.06 11.64 8.69
N SER A 15 12.67 12.07 9.79
CA SER A 15 13.63 13.14 9.96
C SER A 15 13.20 14.56 9.55
N ASN A 16 12.87 15.32 10.59
CA ASN A 16 13.23 16.72 10.81
C ASN A 16 12.90 17.73 9.69
N GLY A 17 11.65 18.21 9.74
CA GLY A 17 11.31 19.52 9.18
C GLY A 17 10.89 19.51 7.72
N GLY A 18 9.64 19.07 7.46
CA GLY A 18 9.00 19.21 6.15
C GLY A 18 8.48 17.88 5.62
N GLY A 19 7.37 17.41 6.18
CA GLY A 19 6.77 16.13 5.83
C GLY A 19 6.34 16.05 4.36
N LEU A 20 6.89 15.08 3.64
CA LEU A 20 6.14 14.36 2.62
C LEU A 20 6.25 12.86 2.91
N PRO A 21 5.28 12.32 3.65
CA PRO A 21 5.37 10.98 4.20
C PRO A 21 4.94 9.92 3.18
N MET A 22 5.68 8.81 3.12
CA MET A 22 5.19 7.64 2.43
C MET A 22 3.95 7.09 3.15
N ALA A 23 3.04 6.42 2.45
CA ALA A 23 1.91 5.73 3.06
C ALA A 23 1.81 4.31 2.53
N ILE A 24 1.35 3.36 3.34
CA ILE A 24 1.05 2.02 2.87
C ILE A 24 -0.46 1.86 2.76
N ALA A 25 -0.91 1.27 1.65
CA ALA A 25 -2.29 0.90 1.44
C ALA A 25 -2.38 -0.56 0.98
N ARG A 26 -3.53 -1.19 1.23
CA ARG A 26 -3.87 -2.44 0.54
C ARG A 26 -4.27 -2.09 -0.91
N ASN A 27 -3.79 -2.86 -1.88
CA ASN A 27 -4.15 -2.75 -3.30
C ASN A 27 -5.56 -3.33 -3.55
N GLY A 28 -6.53 -2.93 -2.73
CA GLY A 28 -7.83 -3.59 -2.56
C GLY A 28 -8.68 -3.66 -3.83
N ASP A 29 -8.35 -2.86 -4.81
CA ASP A 29 -9.02 -2.65 -6.09
C ASP A 29 -8.48 -3.51 -7.24
N ILE A 30 -7.18 -3.85 -7.24
CA ILE A 30 -6.56 -4.71 -8.27
C ILE A 30 -6.34 -6.11 -7.70
N ASN A 31 -5.62 -6.19 -6.57
CA ASN A 31 -5.38 -7.44 -5.87
C ASN A 31 -5.38 -7.17 -4.36
N PRO A 32 -6.46 -7.52 -3.64
CA PRO A 32 -6.56 -7.26 -2.21
C PRO A 32 -5.54 -8.03 -1.35
N ASN A 33 -4.79 -8.96 -1.93
CA ASN A 33 -3.69 -9.65 -1.27
C ASN A 33 -2.37 -8.88 -1.40
N GLN A 34 -2.33 -7.81 -2.19
CA GLN A 34 -1.17 -6.95 -2.38
C GLN A 34 -1.24 -5.70 -1.50
N TYR A 35 -0.07 -5.18 -1.19
CA TYR A 35 0.15 -3.90 -0.53
C TYR A 35 0.98 -3.00 -1.42
N ILE A 36 0.68 -1.71 -1.39
CA ILE A 36 1.41 -0.69 -2.11
C ILE A 36 2.01 0.30 -1.13
N VAL A 37 3.19 0.81 -1.45
CA VAL A 37 3.72 2.05 -0.89
C VAL A 37 3.39 3.20 -1.83
N ILE A 38 2.96 4.30 -1.24
CA ILE A 38 2.62 5.56 -1.89
C ILE A 38 3.69 6.55 -1.48
N SER A 39 4.52 6.96 -2.44
CA SER A 39 5.59 7.93 -2.19
C SER A 39 5.31 9.24 -2.92
N PRO A 40 5.73 10.40 -2.37
CA PRO A 40 5.72 11.64 -3.14
C PRO A 40 6.60 11.49 -4.38
N TYR A 41 6.18 12.09 -5.48
CA TYR A 41 6.98 12.16 -6.70
C TYR A 41 6.91 13.57 -7.26
N SER A 42 8.06 14.25 -7.35
CA SER A 42 8.17 15.57 -8.00
C SER A 42 9.00 15.45 -9.27
N PHE A 43 8.49 16.00 -10.36
CA PHE A 43 9.28 16.32 -11.55
C PHE A 43 9.05 17.79 -11.89
N ASP A 44 9.99 18.43 -12.59
CA ASP A 44 10.25 19.88 -12.74
C ASP A 44 9.06 20.87 -12.86
N MET A 45 7.81 20.43 -13.07
CA MET A 45 6.61 21.28 -13.05
C MET A 45 5.35 20.66 -12.40
N GLY A 46 5.47 19.62 -11.57
CA GLY A 46 4.30 19.03 -10.89
C GLY A 46 4.64 18.10 -9.71
N SER A 47 3.82 18.18 -8.66
CA SER A 47 3.80 17.21 -7.56
C SER A 47 2.78 16.11 -7.85
N GLY A 48 3.22 14.86 -7.85
CA GLY A 48 2.40 13.68 -8.00
C GLY A 48 2.66 12.66 -6.90
N ARG A 49 2.06 11.48 -7.06
CA ARG A 49 2.30 10.32 -6.20
C ARG A 49 2.77 9.17 -7.05
N ARG A 50 3.66 8.37 -6.49
CA ARG A 50 4.13 7.13 -7.09
C ARG A 50 3.65 5.97 -6.25
N LEU A 51 3.15 4.95 -6.94
CA LEU A 51 2.68 3.71 -6.33
C LEU A 51 3.67 2.61 -6.68
N SER A 52 4.07 1.85 -5.68
CA SER A 52 4.92 0.67 -5.86
C SER A 52 4.36 -0.48 -5.04
N THR A 53 4.13 -1.61 -5.70
CA THR A 53 3.61 -2.82 -5.07
C THR A 53 4.72 -3.49 -4.29
N LEU A 54 4.50 -3.76 -3.00
CA LEU A 54 5.50 -4.35 -2.09
C LEU A 54 5.64 -5.87 -2.21
N ASN A 55 4.61 -6.54 -2.73
CA ASN A 55 4.56 -7.98 -2.92
C ASN A 55 4.01 -8.34 -4.31
N CYS A 56 4.70 -7.86 -5.36
CA CYS A 56 4.18 -7.89 -6.73
C CYS A 56 3.98 -9.31 -7.29
N SER A 57 4.72 -10.30 -6.79
CA SER A 57 4.54 -11.74 -7.10
C SER A 57 3.24 -12.32 -6.56
N THR A 58 2.58 -11.65 -5.61
CA THR A 58 1.35 -12.15 -4.99
C THR A 58 0.18 -12.05 -5.97
N THR A 59 -0.54 -13.15 -6.13
CA THR A 59 -1.69 -13.31 -7.03
C THR A 59 -3.02 -13.30 -6.26
N LEU A 60 -4.13 -13.24 -6.99
CA LEU A 60 -5.48 -13.34 -6.41
C LEU A 60 -5.78 -14.72 -5.80
N LYS A 61 -5.03 -15.76 -6.19
CA LYS A 61 -5.19 -17.12 -5.67
C LYS A 61 -4.46 -17.33 -4.35
N ASP A 62 -3.49 -16.47 -4.04
CA ASP A 62 -2.76 -16.54 -2.79
C ASP A 62 -3.68 -16.24 -1.60
N THR A 63 -3.44 -16.92 -0.49
CA THR A 63 -4.22 -16.70 0.73
C THR A 63 -3.52 -15.65 1.59
N PRO A 64 -4.22 -14.57 2.00
CA PRO A 64 -3.67 -13.61 2.95
C PRO A 64 -3.19 -14.31 4.23
N ARG A 65 -1.94 -14.07 4.60
CA ARG A 65 -1.36 -14.56 5.85
C ARG A 65 -1.33 -13.42 6.86
N LEU A 66 -1.65 -13.76 8.10
CA LEU A 66 -1.57 -12.85 9.24
C LEU A 66 -0.65 -13.46 10.29
N SER A 67 0.05 -12.61 11.04
CA SER A 67 0.80 -13.02 12.22
C SER A 67 -0.13 -13.38 13.38
N SER A 68 0.42 -13.88 14.47
CA SER A 68 -0.33 -14.15 15.71
C SER A 68 -0.98 -12.89 16.30
N SER A 69 -0.43 -11.70 16.03
CA SER A 69 -1.02 -10.41 16.39
C SER A 69 -2.01 -9.87 15.35
N GLY A 70 -2.38 -10.67 14.34
CA GLY A 70 -3.34 -10.27 13.31
C GLY A 70 -2.79 -9.29 12.27
N LYS A 71 -1.47 -9.07 12.22
CA LYS A 71 -0.84 -8.15 11.28
C LYS A 71 -0.52 -8.83 9.95
N PRO A 72 -0.54 -8.12 8.81
CA PRO A 72 -0.26 -8.74 7.51
C PRO A 72 1.14 -9.30 7.39
N LEU A 73 1.24 -10.52 6.88
CA LEU A 73 2.50 -11.15 6.45
C LEU A 73 2.55 -11.19 4.94
N ILE A 74 3.61 -10.61 4.37
CA ILE A 74 3.84 -10.60 2.93
C ILE A 74 5.20 -11.17 2.59
N TRP A 75 5.29 -11.81 1.43
CA TRP A 75 6.58 -12.07 0.79
C TRP A 75 7.00 -10.80 0.08
N PHE A 76 8.09 -10.20 0.54
CA PHE A 76 8.53 -8.92 0.02
C PHE A 76 9.21 -9.10 -1.32
N ASP A 77 8.63 -8.45 -2.33
CA ASP A 77 9.18 -8.35 -3.66
C ASP A 77 8.63 -7.11 -4.36
N ALA A 78 9.28 -5.97 -4.10
CA ALA A 78 8.77 -4.70 -4.60
C ALA A 78 8.94 -4.59 -6.12
N ASP A 79 7.90 -4.13 -6.83
CA ASP A 79 7.96 -3.94 -8.29
C ASP A 79 9.04 -2.94 -8.72
N ILE A 80 9.30 -1.93 -7.89
CA ILE A 80 10.31 -0.90 -8.12
C ILE A 80 11.73 -1.46 -8.12
N ASP A 81 12.02 -2.44 -7.26
CA ASP A 81 13.33 -3.10 -7.17
C ASP A 81 13.56 -4.06 -8.35
N ASN A 82 12.50 -4.44 -9.05
CA ASN A 82 12.56 -5.31 -10.23
C ASN A 82 12.64 -4.54 -11.54
N ASN A 83 12.46 -3.20 -11.52
CA ASN A 83 12.48 -2.38 -12.72
C ASN A 83 13.85 -1.69 -12.87
N PRO A 84 14.68 -2.08 -13.88
CA PRO A 84 16.01 -1.51 -14.08
C PRO A 84 16.01 0.01 -14.27
N ARG A 85 14.89 0.58 -14.76
CA ARG A 85 14.75 2.03 -14.96
C ARG A 85 14.67 2.80 -13.64
N TRP A 86 14.35 2.10 -12.54
CA TRP A 86 13.93 2.69 -11.27
C TRP A 86 14.79 2.25 -10.08
N ASN A 87 15.83 1.44 -10.33
CA ASN A 87 16.80 0.93 -9.35
C ASN A 87 17.66 2.01 -8.64
N HIS A 88 17.37 3.30 -8.83
CA HIS A 88 18.13 4.40 -8.26
C HIS A 88 17.52 4.99 -6.98
N MET A 89 16.36 4.51 -6.51
CA MET A 89 15.56 5.23 -5.51
C MET A 89 15.90 4.94 -4.04
N ALA A 90 16.72 3.94 -3.73
CA ALA A 90 17.27 3.75 -2.38
C ALA A 90 18.56 2.93 -2.46
N GLU A 91 19.62 3.36 -1.77
CA GLU A 91 20.78 2.50 -1.55
C GLU A 91 20.32 1.24 -0.80
N GLY A 92 20.37 0.08 -1.46
CA GLY A 92 19.90 -1.19 -0.89
C GLY A 92 18.42 -1.53 -1.12
N GLY A 93 17.66 -0.74 -1.87
CA GLY A 93 16.30 -1.06 -2.33
C GLY A 93 15.18 -0.73 -1.34
N MET A 94 13.92 -0.95 -1.77
CA MET A 94 12.72 -0.55 -1.01
C MET A 94 12.61 -1.25 0.36
N LEU A 95 13.05 -2.51 0.47
CA LEU A 95 12.99 -3.23 1.75
C LEU A 95 13.83 -2.52 2.82
N ASN A 96 15.07 -2.12 2.49
CA ASN A 96 15.94 -1.43 3.44
C ASN A 96 15.35 -0.09 3.85
N ALA A 97 14.80 0.68 2.91
CA ALA A 97 14.13 1.95 3.22
C ALA A 97 12.95 1.78 4.21
N LEU A 98 12.19 0.69 4.10
CA LEU A 98 11.08 0.40 5.01
C LEU A 98 11.53 -0.16 6.37
N LEU A 99 12.65 -0.88 6.40
CA LEU A 99 13.26 -1.38 7.64
C LEU A 99 13.89 -0.26 8.45
N ASP A 100 14.51 0.70 7.76
CA ASP A 100 15.15 1.82 8.42
C ASP A 100 14.11 2.75 9.05
N ALA A 101 12.89 2.85 8.46
CA ALA A 101 11.78 3.75 8.84
C ALA A 101 11.57 3.96 10.37
N ASP A 102 11.26 5.20 10.81
CA ASP A 102 10.96 5.53 12.23
C ASP A 102 9.64 6.31 12.37
N PRO A 103 8.58 5.68 12.90
CA PRO A 103 8.59 4.35 13.50
C PRO A 103 8.73 3.22 12.47
N PRO A 104 9.23 2.03 12.88
CA PRO A 104 9.38 0.89 12.00
C PRO A 104 8.08 0.52 11.29
N VAL A 105 8.15 0.35 9.97
CA VAL A 105 6.98 0.09 9.12
C VAL A 105 6.81 -1.41 8.84
N VAL A 106 7.92 -2.12 8.71
CA VAL A 106 7.96 -3.56 8.51
C VAL A 106 8.93 -4.23 9.48
N ARG A 107 8.72 -5.51 9.75
CA ARG A 107 9.62 -6.35 10.54
C ARG A 107 9.92 -7.65 9.81
N PRO A 108 11.19 -8.07 9.67
CA PRO A 108 11.53 -9.38 9.11
C PRO A 108 11.02 -10.50 10.02
N THR A 109 10.51 -11.59 9.43
CA THR A 109 10.13 -12.79 10.21
C THR A 109 11.26 -13.83 10.27
N GLY A 110 12.26 -13.70 9.40
CA GLY A 110 13.33 -14.68 9.21
C GLY A 110 12.98 -15.80 8.20
N GLU A 111 11.72 -15.90 7.77
CA GLU A 111 11.35 -16.81 6.67
C GLU A 111 11.86 -16.27 5.33
N ILE A 112 12.43 -17.15 4.51
CA ILE A 112 12.90 -16.86 3.15
C ILE A 112 12.34 -17.93 2.22
N ARG A 113 11.91 -17.54 1.02
CA ARG A 113 11.54 -18.49 -0.05
C ARG A 113 12.34 -18.22 -1.31
N ALA A 114 12.59 -19.27 -2.07
CA ALA A 114 13.10 -19.17 -3.43
C ALA A 114 11.94 -19.27 -4.42
N ILE A 115 11.85 -18.32 -5.34
CA ILE A 115 10.92 -18.37 -6.47
C ILE A 115 11.68 -18.57 -7.78
N CYS A 116 11.10 -19.34 -8.69
CA CYS A 116 11.61 -19.50 -10.05
C CYS A 116 10.96 -18.45 -10.95
N LEU A 117 11.78 -17.64 -11.61
CA LEU A 117 11.35 -16.65 -12.59
C LEU A 117 11.11 -17.32 -13.95
N GLU A 118 10.27 -16.74 -14.80
CA GLU A 118 9.92 -17.28 -16.13
C GLU A 118 11.12 -17.40 -17.10
N GLY A 119 12.31 -16.93 -16.74
CA GLY A 119 13.57 -17.13 -17.46
C GLY A 119 14.52 -18.18 -16.85
N GLY A 120 14.07 -19.00 -15.90
CA GLY A 120 14.88 -20.02 -15.22
C GLY A 120 15.80 -19.49 -14.11
N GLY A 121 15.80 -18.17 -13.88
CA GLY A 121 16.46 -17.55 -12.74
C GLY A 121 15.75 -17.86 -11.42
N LYS A 122 16.50 -17.87 -10.31
CA LYS A 122 15.92 -17.95 -8.96
C LYS A 122 16.08 -16.62 -8.25
N ARG A 123 15.02 -16.16 -7.59
CA ARG A 123 15.04 -14.99 -6.69
C ARG A 123 14.69 -15.44 -5.28
N LEU A 124 15.37 -14.86 -4.30
CA LEU A 124 15.02 -15.04 -2.89
C LEU A 124 14.09 -13.91 -2.45
N GLU A 125 13.03 -14.26 -1.74
CA GLU A 125 12.09 -13.32 -1.15
C GLU A 125 12.09 -13.51 0.35
N SER A 126 12.20 -12.39 1.07
CA SER A 126 12.09 -12.38 2.53
C SER A 126 10.65 -12.15 2.94
N GLN A 127 10.17 -12.89 3.94
CA GLN A 127 8.89 -12.58 4.53
C GLN A 127 9.05 -11.44 5.53
N VAL A 128 8.11 -10.50 5.46
CA VAL A 128 8.01 -9.39 6.40
C VAL A 128 6.59 -9.29 6.94
N GLU A 129 6.51 -8.80 8.17
CA GLU A 129 5.27 -8.38 8.80
C GLU A 129 5.11 -6.86 8.62
N ILE A 130 3.94 -6.43 8.12
CA ILE A 130 3.58 -5.00 8.07
C ILE A 130 3.10 -4.60 9.47
N LEU A 131 3.73 -3.59 10.04
CA LEU A 131 3.49 -3.22 11.44
C LEU A 131 2.27 -2.32 11.64
N PHE A 132 1.66 -1.82 10.57
CA PHE A 132 0.42 -1.03 10.62
C PHE A 132 -0.82 -1.89 10.88
N GLU A 133 -1.71 -1.35 11.72
CA GLU A 133 -3.09 -1.80 11.83
C GLU A 133 -3.93 -1.36 10.62
N GLU A 134 -5.09 -2.00 10.41
CA GLU A 134 -5.98 -1.66 9.28
C GLU A 134 -6.39 -0.18 9.28
N GLY A 135 -6.58 0.42 10.46
CA GLY A 135 -6.93 1.83 10.60
C GLY A 135 -5.79 2.79 10.26
N GLU A 136 -4.55 2.33 10.32
CA GLU A 136 -3.35 3.12 10.07
C GLU A 136 -2.97 3.13 8.59
N LEU A 137 -3.38 2.10 7.84
CA LEU A 137 -3.21 2.07 6.40
C LEU A 137 -3.98 3.22 5.73
N ALA A 138 -3.38 3.75 4.66
CA ALA A 138 -4.08 4.63 3.75
C ALA A 138 -5.17 3.85 3.00
N ARG A 139 -6.28 4.53 2.73
CA ARG A 139 -7.45 3.95 2.07
C ARG A 139 -7.47 4.32 0.60
N ILE A 140 -7.87 3.38 -0.24
CA ILE A 140 -8.11 3.63 -1.67
C ILE A 140 -9.62 3.58 -1.91
N CYS A 141 -10.14 4.59 -2.60
CA CYS A 141 -11.55 4.65 -2.94
C CYS A 141 -11.91 3.50 -3.89
N CYS A 142 -12.84 2.64 -3.48
CA CYS A 142 -13.26 1.48 -4.25
C CYS A 142 -13.95 1.84 -5.58
N HIS A 143 -14.34 3.11 -5.80
CA HIS A 143 -15.00 3.56 -7.02
C HIS A 143 -14.07 4.29 -7.98
N CYS A 144 -13.30 5.27 -7.50
CA CYS A 144 -12.48 6.12 -8.36
C CYS A 144 -10.98 5.89 -8.23
N GLY A 145 -10.53 5.06 -7.27
CA GLY A 145 -9.10 4.84 -7.05
C GLY A 145 -8.35 5.97 -6.38
N GLU A 146 -9.05 7.04 -5.99
CA GLU A 146 -8.43 8.12 -5.24
C GLU A 146 -7.79 7.56 -3.98
N ILE A 147 -6.59 8.04 -3.69
CA ILE A 147 -5.83 7.62 -2.52
C ILE A 147 -6.04 8.64 -1.42
N GLU A 148 -6.41 8.14 -0.25
CA GLU A 148 -6.64 8.94 0.95
C GLU A 148 -5.42 9.81 1.27
N LEU A 149 -5.69 11.11 1.40
CA LEU A 149 -4.78 12.07 2.00
C LEU A 149 -5.17 12.24 3.46
N LEU A 150 -4.34 11.73 4.36
CA LEU A 150 -4.54 11.76 5.81
C LEU A 150 -4.85 13.17 6.36
N GLU A 151 -4.34 14.21 5.70
CA GLU A 151 -4.47 15.60 6.14
C GLU A 151 -5.88 16.19 5.97
N ILE A 152 -6.74 15.61 5.12
CA ILE A 152 -8.01 16.24 4.72
C ILE A 152 -9.23 15.48 5.26
N CYS A 153 -9.33 14.19 4.98
CA CYS A 153 -10.49 13.40 5.37
C CYS A 153 -10.21 11.90 5.32
N ARG A 154 -10.63 11.18 6.37
CA ARG A 154 -10.62 9.72 6.35
C ARG A 154 -11.77 9.19 5.50
N PHE A 155 -11.48 8.32 4.55
CA PHE A 155 -12.48 7.69 3.69
C PHE A 155 -13.31 6.69 4.50
N GLU A 156 -14.63 6.81 4.45
CA GLU A 156 -15.51 5.96 5.23
C GLU A 156 -15.59 4.56 4.65
N ARG A 157 -15.75 3.56 5.53
CA ARG A 157 -16.00 2.18 5.12
C ARG A 157 -17.40 2.11 4.51
N CYS A 158 -17.49 1.70 3.26
CA CYS A 158 -18.75 1.60 2.51
C CYS A 158 -19.20 0.14 2.30
N GLY A 159 -18.37 -0.84 2.68
CA GLY A 159 -18.71 -2.26 2.55
C GLY A 159 -17.50 -3.18 2.73
N GLY A 160 -17.63 -4.40 2.20
CA GLY A 160 -16.59 -5.42 2.27
C GLY A 160 -16.47 -6.13 3.63
N ASP A 161 -15.68 -7.20 3.68
CA ASP A 161 -15.42 -7.98 4.90
C ASP A 161 -14.09 -7.57 5.57
N ALA A 162 -13.73 -8.18 6.70
CA ALA A 162 -12.49 -7.87 7.41
C ALA A 162 -11.21 -8.18 6.58
N ARG A 163 -11.31 -9.09 5.61
CA ARG A 163 -10.20 -9.45 4.71
C ARG A 163 -10.17 -8.57 3.47
N ARG A 164 -11.29 -7.94 3.10
CA ARG A 164 -11.44 -7.08 1.91
C ARG A 164 -12.33 -5.88 2.24
N PRO A 165 -11.87 -4.97 3.11
CA PRO A 165 -12.61 -3.77 3.44
C PRO A 165 -12.71 -2.86 2.21
N LEU A 166 -13.87 -2.24 2.00
CA LEU A 166 -14.09 -1.27 0.94
C LEU A 166 -14.30 0.12 1.54
N TYR A 167 -13.64 1.10 0.95
CA TYR A 167 -13.64 2.49 1.40
C TYR A 167 -14.09 3.42 0.28
N MET A 168 -14.75 4.52 0.65
CA MET A 168 -15.29 5.49 -0.30
C MET A 168 -14.79 6.90 0.01
N CYS A 169 -14.27 7.59 -1.00
CA CYS A 169 -13.90 8.99 -0.87
C CYS A 169 -15.14 9.89 -0.82
N PHE A 170 -14.96 11.08 -0.25
CA PHE A 170 -16.01 12.09 -0.11
C PHE A 170 -16.68 12.48 -1.44
N ASN A 171 -15.90 12.57 -2.52
CA ASN A 171 -16.43 12.92 -3.84
C ASN A 171 -17.38 11.83 -4.37
N CYS A 172 -17.00 10.55 -4.25
CA CYS A 172 -17.86 9.44 -4.65
C CYS A 172 -19.08 9.28 -3.73
N ALA A 173 -18.96 9.61 -2.45
CA ALA A 173 -20.09 9.59 -1.52
C ALA A 173 -21.21 10.55 -1.96
N LYS A 174 -20.86 11.70 -2.55
CA LYS A 174 -21.82 12.69 -3.09
C LYS A 174 -22.42 12.35 -4.45
N MET A 175 -21.87 11.37 -5.15
CA MET A 175 -22.35 10.98 -6.48
C MET A 175 -23.61 10.10 -6.40
N SER A 176 -24.39 10.07 -7.48
CA SER A 176 -25.44 9.06 -7.65
C SER A 176 -24.83 7.67 -7.83
N ALA A 177 -25.58 6.61 -7.48
CA ALA A 177 -25.13 5.23 -7.65
C ALA A 177 -24.71 4.92 -9.10
N PHE A 178 -25.45 5.44 -10.08
CA PHE A 178 -25.11 5.31 -11.50
C PHE A 178 -23.73 5.91 -11.81
N ARG A 179 -23.45 7.14 -11.37
CA ARG A 179 -22.15 7.78 -11.62
C ARG A 179 -20.99 7.04 -10.93
N ARG A 180 -21.22 6.51 -9.73
CA ARG A 180 -20.21 5.67 -9.04
C ARG A 180 -19.88 4.40 -9.83
N ASN A 181 -20.90 3.72 -10.36
CA ASN A 181 -20.72 2.51 -11.15
C ASN A 181 -19.98 2.80 -12.46
N VAL A 182 -20.29 3.92 -13.11
CA VAL A 182 -19.56 4.36 -14.31
C VAL A 182 -18.09 4.68 -14.00
N ALA A 183 -17.81 5.40 -12.91
CA ALA A 183 -16.43 5.70 -12.51
C ALA A 183 -15.62 4.43 -12.24
N TRP A 184 -16.22 3.46 -11.53
CA TRP A 184 -15.62 2.16 -11.30
C TRP A 184 -15.36 1.40 -12.60
N ALA A 185 -16.37 1.31 -13.48
CA ALA A 185 -16.25 0.58 -14.74
C ALA A 185 -15.19 1.19 -15.67
N MET A 186 -15.17 2.53 -15.81
CA MET A 186 -14.15 3.23 -16.59
C MET A 186 -12.76 2.91 -16.07
N ARG A 187 -12.58 2.96 -14.74
CA ARG A 187 -11.31 2.63 -14.12
C ARG A 187 -10.85 1.20 -14.40
N GLN A 188 -11.74 0.21 -14.28
CA GLN A 188 -11.42 -1.19 -14.58
C GLN A 188 -11.01 -1.42 -16.05
N ILE A 189 -11.34 -0.50 -16.95
CA ILE A 189 -10.93 -0.54 -18.35
C ILE A 189 -9.54 0.08 -18.53
N PHE A 190 -9.24 1.18 -17.84
CA PHE A 190 -7.97 1.90 -17.97
C PHE A 190 -6.82 1.33 -17.12
N ASP A 191 -7.13 0.73 -15.96
CA ASP A 191 -6.13 0.19 -15.01
C ASP A 191 -5.80 -1.29 -15.24
N LYS A 192 -6.36 -1.94 -16.27
CA LYS A 192 -5.92 -3.29 -16.63
C LYS A 192 -4.48 -3.23 -17.15
N PRO A 193 -3.54 -3.96 -16.52
CA PRO A 193 -2.22 -4.12 -17.12
C PRO A 193 -2.40 -4.80 -18.48
N LYS A 194 -1.82 -4.18 -19.52
CA LYS A 194 -1.70 -4.79 -20.85
C LYS A 194 -0.74 -5.96 -20.81
#